data_AF-B8FUD8-F1
#
_entry.id   AF-B8FUD8-F1
#
_cell.length_a   1.000
_cell.length_b   1.000
_cell.length_c   1.000
_cell.angle_alpha   90.00
_cell.angle_beta   90.00
_cell.angle_gamma   90.00
#
_symmetry.space_group_name_H-M   'P 1'
#
loop_
_entity.id
_entity.type
_entity.pdbx_description
1 polymer ?
#
loop_
_entity_poly.entity_id
_entity_poly.type
_entity_poly.pdbx_seq_one_letter_code
_entity_poly.pdbx_strand_id
1 'polypeptide(L)'
;MSRGIIVFGSNGSGKSTLGRELARILNFKYMDIEDYHFIKSEIPYTVERTREDRLNLMLADIEKSGSFVVSAVVGDFGEEISSRYNFAVFISAPLETRVERIKQRAYEQHGERICEGGDMYEQHLKFVDFVASRPLSRTEQWAKTLVCPVIHIDGTKSISENTELVVEEYLHNLSSKELRR
;
A
#
# COMPACT_ATOMS: atom_id res chain seq x y z
N MET A 1 11.43 14.52 -13.64
CA MET A 1 10.35 13.51 -13.62
C MET A 1 10.31 12.91 -12.24
N SER A 2 9.11 12.78 -11.67
CA SER A 2 8.95 12.16 -10.35
C SER A 2 9.32 10.68 -10.37
N ARG A 3 9.78 10.16 -9.22
CA ARG A 3 10.18 8.75 -9.05
C ARG A 3 9.22 8.05 -8.09
N GLY A 4 8.18 7.42 -8.63
CA GLY A 4 7.19 6.70 -7.85
C GLY A 4 7.47 5.20 -7.75
N ILE A 5 7.44 4.68 -6.53
CA ILE A 5 7.34 3.25 -6.24
C ILE A 5 5.92 2.96 -5.72
N ILE A 6 5.22 2.01 -6.34
CA ILE A 6 3.93 1.53 -5.83
C ILE A 6 4.10 0.16 -5.15
N VAL A 7 3.78 0.09 -3.87
CA VAL A 7 3.71 -1.16 -3.10
C VAL A 7 2.25 -1.59 -3.01
N PHE A 8 1.91 -2.71 -3.63
CA PHE A 8 0.52 -3.16 -3.74
C PHE A 8 0.29 -4.61 -3.39
N GLY A 9 -0.97 -4.96 -3.12
CA GLY A 9 -1.37 -6.27 -2.62
C GLY A 9 -2.52 -6.24 -1.60
N SER A 10 -2.99 -7.41 -1.21
CA SER A 10 -4.18 -7.55 -0.36
C SER A 10 -4.05 -6.93 1.03
N ASN A 11 -5.18 -6.64 1.68
CA ASN A 11 -5.19 -6.18 3.07
C ASN A 11 -4.50 -7.22 3.98
N GLY A 12 -3.70 -6.74 4.93
CA GLY A 12 -2.91 -7.60 5.83
C GLY A 12 -1.60 -8.15 5.25
N SER A 13 -1.25 -7.86 3.99
CA SER A 13 -0.02 -8.42 3.37
C SER A 13 1.29 -7.75 3.82
N GLY A 14 1.24 -6.62 4.53
CA GLY A 14 2.45 -5.91 4.99
C GLY A 14 2.86 -4.69 4.15
N LYS A 15 2.04 -4.27 3.18
CA LYS A 15 2.31 -3.11 2.30
C LYS A 15 2.80 -1.87 3.04
N SER A 16 2.04 -1.43 4.06
CA SER A 16 2.34 -0.16 4.73
C SER A 16 3.64 -0.21 5.53
N THR A 17 3.95 -1.38 6.10
CA THR A 17 5.21 -1.62 6.81
C THR A 17 6.39 -1.57 5.84
N LEU A 18 6.31 -2.32 4.74
CA LEU A 18 7.35 -2.34 3.71
C LEU A 18 7.52 -0.95 3.08
N GLY A 19 6.44 -0.31 2.67
CA GLY A 19 6.46 0.98 2.00
C GLY A 19 7.08 2.08 2.87
N ARG A 20 6.84 2.04 4.19
CA ARG A 20 7.46 2.97 5.13
C ARG A 20 8.97 2.74 5.25
N GLU A 21 9.41 1.49 5.36
CA GLU A 21 10.85 1.17 5.42
C GLU A 21 11.57 1.51 4.11
N LEU A 22 10.96 1.23 2.96
CA LEU A 22 11.49 1.63 1.65
C LEU A 22 11.63 3.14 1.54
N ALA A 23 10.59 3.89 1.92
CA ALA A 23 10.62 5.33 1.92
C ALA A 23 11.72 5.88 2.84
N ARG A 24 11.90 5.28 4.02
CA ARG A 24 12.96 5.64 4.96
C ARG A 24 14.35 5.44 4.37
N ILE A 25 14.61 4.27 3.77
CA ILE A 25 15.94 3.93 3.22
C ILE A 25 16.27 4.74 1.98
N LEU A 26 15.29 4.93 1.08
CA LEU A 26 15.47 5.67 -0.18
C LEU A 26 15.34 7.19 0.00
N ASN A 27 15.00 7.66 1.20
CA ASN A 27 14.68 9.05 1.51
C ASN A 27 13.55 9.61 0.62
N PHE A 28 12.47 8.84 0.46
CA PHE A 28 11.29 9.20 -0.32
C PHE A 28 10.13 9.59 0.60
N LYS A 29 9.16 10.33 0.06
CA LYS A 29 7.88 10.56 0.75
C LYS A 29 7.08 9.25 0.80
N TYR A 30 6.73 8.78 1.99
CA TYR A 30 5.76 7.71 2.14
C TYR A 30 4.32 8.25 2.02
N MET A 31 3.47 7.53 1.28
CA MET A 31 2.07 7.86 1.01
C MET A 31 1.20 6.62 1.24
N ASP A 32 0.47 6.56 2.36
CA ASP A 32 -0.53 5.49 2.56
C ASP A 32 -1.85 5.91 1.93
N ILE A 33 -2.43 5.10 1.02
CA ILE A 33 -3.67 5.47 0.34
C ILE A 33 -4.82 5.72 1.32
N GLU A 34 -4.82 5.04 2.46
CA GLU A 34 -5.85 5.21 3.49
C GLU A 34 -5.87 6.65 4.05
N ASP A 35 -4.71 7.31 4.16
CA ASP A 35 -4.59 8.70 4.65
C ASP A 35 -5.25 9.71 3.69
N TYR A 36 -5.21 9.43 2.38
CA TYR A 36 -5.87 10.24 1.36
C TYR A 36 -7.35 9.89 1.23
N HIS A 37 -7.70 8.63 1.42
CA HIS A 37 -9.06 8.15 1.24
C HIS A 37 -10.01 8.59 2.37
N PHE A 38 -9.54 8.55 3.61
CA PHE A 38 -10.39 8.79 4.78
C PHE A 38 -10.02 10.06 5.54
N ILE A 39 -11.05 10.79 5.96
CA ILE A 39 -10.93 11.90 6.89
C ILE A 39 -10.80 11.31 8.30
N LYS A 40 -9.84 11.84 9.07
CA LYS A 40 -9.67 11.45 10.48
C LYS A 40 -10.95 11.77 11.25
N SER A 41 -11.45 10.76 11.95
CA SER A 41 -12.71 10.78 12.69
C SER A 41 -12.55 9.87 13.92
N GLU A 42 -13.48 9.99 14.88
CA GLU A 42 -13.45 9.21 16.12
C GLU A 42 -13.54 7.69 15.89
N ILE A 43 -14.38 7.29 14.92
CA ILE A 43 -14.42 5.94 14.39
C ILE A 43 -13.73 5.98 13.02
N PRO A 44 -12.53 5.38 12.88
CA PRO A 44 -11.77 5.44 11.65
C PRO A 44 -12.50 4.76 10.48
N TYR A 45 -12.13 5.14 9.26
CA TYR A 45 -12.66 4.55 8.01
C TYR A 45 -14.17 4.77 7.76
N THR A 46 -14.77 5.79 8.38
CA THR A 46 -16.21 6.09 8.25
C THR A 46 -16.51 7.29 7.36
N VAL A 47 -15.58 8.24 7.27
CA VAL A 47 -15.75 9.48 6.49
C VAL A 47 -14.80 9.45 5.29
N GLU A 48 -15.32 9.19 4.10
CA GLU A 48 -14.55 9.17 2.86
C GLU A 48 -14.42 10.56 2.24
N ARG A 49 -13.25 10.87 1.66
CA ARG A 49 -13.09 12.02 0.74
C ARG A 49 -13.70 11.72 -0.63
N THR A 50 -14.08 12.74 -1.39
CA THR A 50 -14.45 12.56 -2.80
C THR A 50 -13.25 12.07 -3.60
N ARG A 51 -13.45 11.38 -4.74
CA ARG A 51 -12.34 10.92 -5.59
C ARG A 51 -11.41 12.08 -5.99
N GLU A 52 -11.98 13.21 -6.35
CA GLU A 52 -11.24 14.41 -6.75
C GLU A 52 -10.32 14.90 -5.64
N ASP A 53 -10.82 15.03 -4.41
CA ASP A 53 -10.03 15.49 -3.27
C ASP A 53 -8.85 14.55 -2.98
N ARG A 54 -9.06 13.22 -3.05
CA ARG A 54 -7.97 12.24 -2.82
C ARG A 54 -6.87 12.42 -3.85
N LEU A 55 -7.23 12.54 -5.14
CA LEU A 55 -6.24 12.69 -6.21
C LEU A 55 -5.50 14.02 -6.12
N ASN A 56 -6.21 15.13 -5.83
CA ASN A 56 -5.59 16.44 -5.66
C ASN A 56 -4.57 16.45 -4.50
N LEU A 57 -4.90 15.83 -3.37
CA LEU A 57 -3.97 15.70 -2.24
C LEU A 57 -2.75 14.84 -2.59
N MET A 58 -2.96 13.73 -3.31
CA MET A 58 -1.85 12.88 -3.76
C MET A 58 -0.93 13.61 -4.73
N LEU A 59 -1.50 14.32 -5.71
CA LEU A 59 -0.74 15.12 -6.68
C LEU A 59 0.09 16.20 -6.00
N ALA A 60 -0.49 16.94 -5.05
CA ALA A 60 0.22 17.96 -4.31
C ALA A 60 1.45 17.39 -3.56
N ASP A 61 1.32 16.24 -2.91
CA ASP A 61 2.44 15.58 -2.23
C ASP A 61 3.51 15.06 -3.20
N ILE A 62 3.09 14.54 -4.36
CA ILE A 62 3.97 14.05 -5.43
C ILE A 62 4.77 15.21 -6.03
N GLU A 63 4.12 16.33 -6.33
CA GLU A 63 4.77 17.53 -6.88
C GLU A 63 5.75 18.15 -5.90
N LYS A 64 5.38 18.21 -4.61
CA LYS A 64 6.23 18.74 -3.56
C LYS A 64 7.47 17.88 -3.30
N SER A 65 7.33 16.55 -3.32
CA SER A 65 8.38 15.63 -2.88
C SER A 65 9.25 15.12 -4.02
N GLY A 66 8.70 15.05 -5.25
CA GLY A 66 9.37 14.51 -6.43
C GLY A 66 9.53 12.98 -6.41
N SER A 67 9.99 12.39 -5.31
CA SER A 67 10.13 10.93 -5.15
C SER A 67 9.25 10.41 -4.02
N PHE A 68 8.54 9.31 -4.27
CA PHE A 68 7.53 8.81 -3.36
C PHE A 68 7.41 7.28 -3.39
N VAL A 69 6.98 6.72 -2.26
CA VAL A 69 6.51 5.34 -2.14
C VAL A 69 5.06 5.39 -1.72
N VAL A 70 4.17 4.86 -2.55
CA VAL A 70 2.74 4.76 -2.26
C VAL A 70 2.36 3.33 -1.94
N SER A 71 1.54 3.10 -0.92
CA SER A 71 0.97 1.79 -0.61
C SER A 71 -0.53 1.75 -0.88
N ALA A 72 -1.00 0.77 -1.63
CA ALA A 72 -2.42 0.60 -1.94
C ALA A 72 -2.81 -0.85 -2.24
N VAL A 73 -4.09 -1.21 -2.16
CA VAL A 73 -4.50 -2.55 -2.64
C VAL A 73 -4.29 -2.67 -4.15
N VAL A 74 -4.73 -1.65 -4.88
CA VAL A 74 -4.53 -1.42 -6.31
C VAL A 74 -4.14 0.06 -6.44
N GLY A 75 -3.15 0.36 -7.26
CA GLY A 75 -2.62 1.72 -7.45
C GLY A 75 -3.24 2.51 -8.61
N ASP A 76 -4.44 2.15 -9.07
CA ASP A 76 -5.14 2.86 -10.16
C ASP A 76 -5.73 4.18 -9.65
N PHE A 77 -4.94 5.25 -9.79
CA PHE A 77 -5.31 6.60 -9.37
C PHE A 77 -5.45 7.56 -10.56
N GLY A 78 -5.82 7.01 -11.72
CA GLY A 78 -5.84 7.74 -12.99
C GLY A 78 -4.45 7.86 -13.62
N GLU A 79 -4.46 8.18 -14.92
CA GLU A 79 -3.26 8.21 -15.76
C GLU A 79 -2.20 9.18 -15.23
N GLU A 80 -2.62 10.33 -14.70
CA GLU A 80 -1.71 11.35 -14.23
C GLU A 80 -0.80 10.82 -13.12
N ILE A 81 -1.35 10.23 -12.06
CA ILE A 81 -0.55 9.65 -10.97
C ILE A 81 0.12 8.35 -11.41
N SER A 82 -0.61 7.48 -12.11
CA SER A 82 -0.14 6.13 -12.41
C SER A 82 1.05 6.13 -13.39
N SER A 83 1.13 7.12 -14.28
CA SER A 83 2.28 7.32 -15.20
C SER A 83 3.58 7.71 -14.47
N ARG A 84 3.49 8.13 -13.20
CA ARG A 84 4.65 8.51 -12.38
C ARG A 84 5.29 7.31 -11.67
N TYR A 85 4.66 6.12 -11.73
CA TYR A 85 5.27 4.90 -11.25
C TYR A 85 6.37 4.43 -12.20
N ASN A 86 7.57 4.25 -11.67
CA ASN A 86 8.71 3.72 -12.43
C ASN A 86 9.20 2.36 -11.92
N PHE A 87 8.60 1.89 -10.82
CA PHE A 87 8.85 0.60 -10.20
C PHE A 87 7.62 0.18 -9.37
N ALA A 88 7.33 -1.11 -9.33
CA ALA A 88 6.19 -1.66 -8.60
C ALA A 88 6.59 -2.90 -7.80
N VAL A 89 6.03 -3.02 -6.60
CA VAL A 89 6.27 -4.12 -5.68
C VAL A 89 4.93 -4.76 -5.35
N PHE A 90 4.71 -5.96 -5.86
CA PHE A 90 3.57 -6.79 -5.47
C PHE A 90 3.95 -7.59 -4.22
N ILE A 91 3.21 -7.44 -3.12
CA ILE A 91 3.41 -8.21 -1.89
C ILE A 91 2.17 -9.06 -1.59
N SER A 92 2.39 -10.37 -1.47
CA SER A 92 1.35 -11.36 -1.14
C SER A 92 1.64 -12.09 0.17
N ALA A 93 0.59 -12.47 0.89
CA ALA A 93 0.69 -13.37 2.03
C ALA A 93 -0.56 -14.29 2.08
N PRO A 94 -0.46 -15.48 2.70
CA PRO A 94 -1.60 -16.39 2.90
C PRO A 94 -2.80 -15.70 3.56
N LEU A 95 -4.01 -16.17 3.24
CA LEU A 95 -5.23 -15.56 3.77
C LEU A 95 -5.27 -15.59 5.29
N GLU A 96 -4.93 -16.72 5.90
CA GLU A 96 -4.93 -16.91 7.35
C GLU A 96 -4.02 -15.88 8.02
N THR A 97 -2.79 -15.76 7.54
CA THR A 97 -1.81 -14.77 8.02
C THR A 97 -2.31 -13.33 7.90
N ARG A 98 -2.96 -13.00 6.77
CA ARG A 98 -3.50 -11.64 6.55
C ARG A 98 -4.63 -11.32 7.53
N VAL A 99 -5.55 -12.26 7.74
CA VAL A 99 -6.68 -12.11 8.66
C VAL A 99 -6.19 -11.97 10.10
N GLU A 100 -5.24 -12.81 10.51
CA GLU A 100 -4.65 -12.76 11.85
C GLU A 100 -3.99 -11.39 12.11
N ARG A 101 -3.14 -10.92 11.19
CA ARG A 101 -2.48 -9.60 11.30
C ARG A 101 -3.48 -8.45 11.39
N ILE A 102 -4.60 -8.52 10.66
CA ILE A 102 -5.64 -7.50 10.70
C ILE A 102 -6.31 -7.48 12.07
N LYS A 103 -6.69 -8.64 12.61
CA LYS A 103 -7.32 -8.77 13.92
C LYS A 103 -6.38 -8.27 15.02
N GLN A 104 -5.12 -8.74 15.00
CA GLN A 104 -4.10 -8.33 15.95
C GLN A 104 -3.91 -6.80 15.93
N ARG A 105 -3.67 -6.22 14.76
CA ARG A 105 -3.47 -4.77 14.62
C ARG A 105 -4.69 -3.96 15.07
N ALA A 106 -5.91 -4.42 14.75
CA ALA A 106 -7.12 -3.74 15.17
C ALA A 106 -7.26 -3.73 16.70
N TYR A 107 -6.97 -4.85 17.37
CA TYR A 107 -6.98 -4.91 18.83
C TYR A 107 -5.87 -4.05 19.44
N GLU A 108 -4.65 -4.08 18.90
CA GLU A 108 -3.55 -3.22 19.37
C GLU A 108 -3.87 -1.71 19.25
N GLN A 109 -4.62 -1.32 18.22
CA GLN A 109 -4.96 0.09 17.96
C GLN A 109 -6.21 0.58 18.70
N HIS A 110 -7.19 -0.30 18.93
CA HIS A 110 -8.52 0.09 19.39
C HIS A 110 -8.99 -0.64 20.65
N GLY A 111 -8.28 -1.67 21.08
CA GLY A 111 -8.59 -2.46 22.28
C GLY A 111 -10.02 -2.98 22.26
N GLU A 112 -10.69 -2.84 23.41
CA GLU A 112 -12.06 -3.34 23.65
C GLU A 112 -13.12 -2.72 22.72
N ARG A 113 -12.83 -1.63 22.01
CA ARG A 113 -13.79 -1.03 21.06
C ARG A 113 -14.16 -1.98 19.91
N ILE A 114 -13.25 -2.88 19.53
CA ILE A 114 -13.48 -3.89 18.48
C ILE A 114 -13.96 -5.23 19.03
N CYS A 115 -14.21 -5.35 20.34
CA CYS A 115 -14.73 -6.54 21.00
C CYS A 115 -16.25 -6.44 21.17
N GLU A 116 -16.93 -7.55 21.49
CA GLU A 116 -18.38 -7.57 21.67
C GLU A 116 -18.85 -6.53 22.69
N GLY A 117 -19.84 -5.72 22.32
CA GLY A 117 -20.31 -4.57 23.10
C GLY A 117 -19.55 -3.26 22.85
N GLY A 118 -18.44 -3.30 22.11
CA GLY A 118 -17.70 -2.12 21.66
C GLY A 118 -18.34 -1.42 20.47
N ASP A 119 -18.09 -0.13 20.33
CA ASP A 119 -18.66 0.73 19.28
C ASP A 119 -18.09 0.48 17.87
N MET A 120 -16.97 -0.24 17.76
CA MET A 120 -16.32 -0.61 16.50
C MET A 120 -16.50 -2.11 16.14
N TYR A 121 -17.17 -2.90 16.98
CA TYR A 121 -17.27 -4.36 16.83
C TYR A 121 -17.84 -4.79 15.47
N GLU A 122 -19.03 -4.29 15.14
CA GLU A 122 -19.74 -4.62 13.90
C GLU A 122 -18.97 -4.19 12.64
N GLN A 123 -18.33 -3.01 12.70
CA GLN A 123 -17.49 -2.53 11.61
C GLN A 123 -16.25 -3.41 11.44
N HIS A 124 -15.62 -3.82 12.55
CA HIS A 124 -14.46 -4.70 12.53
C HIS A 124 -14.78 -6.07 11.92
N LEU A 125 -15.89 -6.71 12.35
CA LEU A 125 -16.33 -8.00 11.80
C LEU A 125 -16.58 -7.91 10.29
N LYS A 126 -17.35 -6.91 9.84
CA LYS A 126 -17.63 -6.69 8.42
C LYS A 126 -16.34 -6.49 7.62
N PHE A 127 -15.36 -5.80 8.18
CA PHE A 127 -14.07 -5.60 7.51
C PHE A 127 -13.27 -6.91 7.41
N VAL A 128 -13.24 -7.72 8.47
CA VAL A 128 -12.58 -9.04 8.44
C VAL A 128 -13.23 -9.94 7.40
N ASP A 129 -14.56 -10.02 7.37
CA ASP A 129 -15.32 -10.83 6.39
C ASP A 129 -15.11 -10.34 4.95
N PHE A 130 -15.08 -9.03 4.75
CA PHE A 130 -14.74 -8.42 3.48
C PHE A 130 -13.33 -8.83 3.01
N VAL A 131 -12.34 -8.84 3.91
CA VAL A 131 -10.97 -9.25 3.55
C VAL A 131 -10.88 -10.75 3.29
N ALA A 132 -11.63 -11.57 4.02
CA ALA A 132 -11.66 -13.02 3.84
C ALA A 132 -12.30 -13.44 2.51
N SER A 133 -13.33 -12.71 2.06
CA SER A 133 -14.06 -13.00 0.82
C SER A 133 -13.41 -12.41 -0.45
N ARG A 134 -12.41 -11.54 -0.32
CA ARG A 134 -11.85 -10.80 -1.46
C ARG A 134 -10.88 -11.67 -2.29
N PRO A 135 -11.13 -11.85 -3.60
CA PRO A 135 -10.24 -12.63 -4.45
C PRO A 135 -8.92 -11.90 -4.71
N LEU A 136 -7.82 -12.67 -4.78
CA LEU A 136 -6.48 -12.16 -5.12
C LEU A 136 -6.34 -11.78 -6.62
N SER A 137 -7.23 -12.30 -7.46
CA SER A 137 -7.19 -12.10 -8.92
C SER A 137 -7.21 -10.63 -9.32
N ARG A 138 -7.86 -9.75 -8.54
CA ARG A 138 -7.89 -8.32 -8.84
C ARG A 138 -6.50 -7.68 -8.82
N THR A 139 -5.68 -8.00 -7.83
CA THR A 139 -4.32 -7.42 -7.72
C THR A 139 -3.39 -8.01 -8.76
N GLU A 140 -3.52 -9.31 -9.04
CA GLU A 140 -2.74 -10.00 -10.07
C GLU A 140 -3.07 -9.51 -11.49
N GLN A 141 -4.34 -9.29 -11.80
CA GLN A 141 -4.78 -8.74 -13.08
C GLN A 141 -4.28 -7.32 -13.26
N TRP A 142 -4.35 -6.49 -12.21
CA TRP A 142 -3.84 -5.13 -12.27
C TRP A 142 -2.31 -5.07 -12.41
N ALA A 143 -1.57 -6.00 -11.79
CA ALA A 143 -0.12 -6.08 -11.98
C ALA A 143 0.27 -6.21 -13.46
N LYS A 144 -0.53 -6.95 -14.25
CA LYS A 144 -0.31 -7.15 -15.70
C LYS A 144 -0.55 -5.90 -16.55
N THR A 145 -1.23 -4.88 -16.02
CA THR A 145 -1.47 -3.61 -16.74
C THR A 145 -0.37 -2.59 -16.51
N LEU A 146 0.56 -2.84 -15.58
CA LEU A 146 1.65 -1.92 -15.29
C LEU A 146 2.71 -1.95 -16.38
N VAL A 147 3.16 -0.77 -16.81
CA VAL A 147 4.21 -0.58 -17.82
C VAL A 147 5.61 -0.41 -17.21
N CYS A 148 5.72 -0.46 -15.88
CA CYS A 148 6.98 -0.39 -15.16
C CYS A 148 7.39 -1.80 -14.66
N PRO A 149 8.68 -2.01 -14.31
CA PRO A 149 9.12 -3.26 -13.70
C PRO A 149 8.30 -3.58 -12.44
N VAL A 150 7.82 -4.81 -12.37
CA VAL A 150 7.07 -5.34 -11.22
C VAL A 150 7.88 -6.48 -10.61
N ILE A 151 8.20 -6.37 -9.33
CA ILE A 151 8.74 -7.51 -8.56
C ILE A 151 7.68 -8.04 -7.61
N HIS A 152 7.69 -9.36 -7.40
CA HIS A 152 6.78 -10.04 -6.49
C HIS A 152 7.56 -10.56 -5.28
N ILE A 153 7.08 -10.22 -4.08
CA ILE A 153 7.70 -10.62 -2.82
C ILE A 153 6.70 -11.32 -1.89
N ASP A 154 7.25 -12.15 -1.01
CA ASP A 154 6.50 -12.89 0.00
C ASP A 154 6.42 -12.08 1.30
N GLY A 155 5.21 -11.65 1.65
CA GLY A 155 4.93 -10.88 2.87
C GLY A 155 4.97 -11.70 4.15
N THR A 156 5.27 -13.00 4.10
CA THR A 156 5.59 -13.82 5.28
C THR A 156 7.06 -13.71 5.69
N LYS A 157 7.94 -13.28 4.78
CA LYS A 157 9.36 -13.03 5.07
C LYS A 157 9.56 -11.79 5.93
N SER A 158 10.76 -11.69 6.50
CA SER A 158 11.13 -10.54 7.33
C SER A 158 11.08 -9.23 6.54
N ILE A 159 10.81 -8.13 7.23
CA ILE A 159 10.82 -6.80 6.61
C ILE A 159 12.22 -6.46 6.09
N SER A 160 13.28 -6.77 6.84
CA SER A 160 14.67 -6.50 6.41
C SER A 160 14.97 -7.19 5.08
N GLU A 161 14.70 -8.49 4.99
CA GLU A 161 14.97 -9.29 3.78
C GLU A 161 14.21 -8.76 2.57
N ASN A 162 12.90 -8.49 2.72
CA ASN A 162 12.10 -7.95 1.63
C ASN A 162 12.55 -6.54 1.23
N THR A 163 12.89 -5.69 2.20
CA THR A 163 13.33 -4.32 1.93
C THR A 163 14.69 -4.29 1.23
N GLU A 164 15.66 -5.11 1.67
CA GLU A 164 16.97 -5.25 1.04
C GLU A 164 16.82 -5.68 -0.43
N LEU A 165 16.08 -6.76 -0.68
CA LEU A 165 15.79 -7.25 -2.04
C LEU A 165 15.17 -6.18 -2.93
N VAL A 166 14.15 -5.47 -2.42
CA VAL A 166 13.45 -4.44 -3.20
C VAL A 166 14.38 -3.26 -3.51
N VAL A 167 15.23 -2.85 -2.57
CA VAL A 167 16.18 -1.74 -2.78
C VAL A 167 17.23 -2.14 -3.81
N GLU A 168 17.79 -3.35 -3.74
CA GLU A 168 18.74 -3.85 -4.71
C GLU A 168 18.15 -3.87 -6.13
N GLU A 169 16.96 -4.43 -6.28
CA GLU A 169 16.25 -4.48 -7.56
C GLU A 169 15.92 -3.09 -8.10
N TYR A 170 15.47 -2.18 -7.23
CA TYR A 170 15.18 -0.81 -7.60
C TYR A 170 16.42 -0.08 -8.15
N LEU A 171 17.56 -0.18 -7.44
CA LEU A 171 18.81 0.45 -7.85
C LEU A 171 19.37 -0.16 -9.14
N HIS A 172 19.32 -1.48 -9.28
CA HIS A 172 19.72 -2.15 -10.52
C HIS A 172 18.90 -1.70 -11.74
N ASN A 173 17.58 -1.53 -11.55
CA ASN A 173 16.68 -1.03 -12.58
C ASN A 173 16.95 0.45 -12.93
N LEU A 174 17.35 1.28 -11.95
CA LEU A 174 17.74 2.66 -12.21
C LEU A 174 19.02 2.74 -13.06
N SER A 175 20.08 2.03 -12.67
CA SER A 175 21.35 2.03 -13.41
C SER A 175 21.19 1.51 -14.84
N SER A 176 20.37 0.47 -15.02
CA SER A 176 20.07 -0.09 -16.35
C SER A 176 19.33 0.89 -17.27
N LYS A 177 18.50 1.78 -16.71
CA LYS A 177 17.80 2.84 -17.48
C LYS A 177 18.72 4.01 -17.82
N GLU A 178 19.66 4.35 -16.94
CA GLU A 178 20.65 5.41 -17.19
C GLU A 178 21.66 5.00 -18.27
N LEU A 179 22.05 3.71 -18.33
CA LEU A 179 22.93 3.16 -19.37
C LEU A 179 22.29 3.07 -20.77
N ARG A 180 20.96 3.12 -20.87
CA ARG A 180 20.20 3.03 -22.14
C ARG A 180 19.78 4.39 -22.69
N ARG A 181 20.13 5.49 -22.02
CA ARG A 181 19.91 6.87 -22.46
C ARG A 181 21.17 7.44 -23.06
#